data_AF-A0A838S6M3-F1
#
_entry.id   AF-A0A838S6M3-F1
#
_cell.length_a   1.000
_cell.length_b   1.000
_cell.length_c   1.000
_cell.angle_alpha   90.00
_cell.angle_beta   90.00
_cell.angle_gamma   90.00
#
_symmetry.space_group_name_H-M   'P 1'
#
loop_
_entity.id
_entity.type
_entity.pdbx_description
1 polymer ?
#
loop_
_entity_poly.entity_id
_entity_poly.type
_entity_poly.pdbx_seq_one_letter_code
_entity_poly.pdbx_strand_id
1 'polypeptide(L)'
;MRMLQSSGELDAEDLEAAYAYPAERTWTRLNFVASLDGSTTDARGRAGGLSSKDDQRVFHLLRSMADVIVVGAGTARAEGYARVEPDEVDADLRSRLGLAPLPLIAVVSRSLDLPPDLVAGPRESATTLVVTCAAAPTDRLAAVREHADVLVCGDEGVDHRTLREELAGR
;
A
#
# COMPACT_ATOMS: atom_id res chain seq x y z
N MET A 1 -19.91 -6.73 31.33
CA MET A 1 -18.61 -7.12 30.73
C MET A 1 -18.78 -8.51 30.14
N ARG A 2 -18.60 -8.71 28.83
CA ARG A 2 -18.70 -10.03 28.18
C ARG A 2 -17.29 -10.52 27.86
N MET A 3 -16.97 -11.75 28.24
CA MET A 3 -15.70 -12.38 27.89
C MET A 3 -15.73 -12.80 26.41
N LEU A 4 -14.69 -12.44 25.67
CA LEU A 4 -14.46 -12.97 24.31
C LEU A 4 -13.75 -14.31 24.43
N GLN A 5 -14.23 -15.30 23.69
CA GLN A 5 -13.61 -16.62 23.58
C GLN A 5 -13.38 -16.94 22.10
N SER A 6 -12.40 -17.80 21.81
CA SER A 6 -12.18 -18.27 20.45
C SER A 6 -13.42 -19.00 19.93
N SER A 7 -13.83 -18.68 18.71
CA SER A 7 -14.93 -19.35 18.00
C SER A 7 -14.47 -20.49 17.10
N GLY A 8 -13.17 -20.78 17.03
CA GLY A 8 -12.58 -21.80 16.15
C GLY A 8 -11.36 -21.28 15.38
N GLU A 9 -10.75 -22.16 14.58
CA GLU A 9 -9.74 -21.77 13.59
C GLU A 9 -10.42 -21.20 12.34
N LEU A 10 -9.75 -20.24 11.68
CA LEU A 10 -10.21 -19.65 10.42
C LEU A 10 -9.38 -20.22 9.27
N ASP A 11 -10.05 -20.66 8.22
CA ASP A 11 -9.38 -21.01 6.98
C ASP A 11 -9.13 -19.77 6.09
N ALA A 12 -8.72 -19.98 4.83
CA ALA A 12 -8.45 -18.89 3.91
C ALA A 12 -9.73 -18.16 3.44
N GLU A 13 -10.83 -18.90 3.24
CA GLU A 13 -12.11 -18.34 2.79
C GLU A 13 -12.76 -17.53 3.92
N ASP A 14 -12.69 -18.02 5.15
CA ASP A 14 -13.12 -17.29 6.34
C ASP A 14 -12.38 -15.96 6.50
N LEU A 15 -11.05 -15.98 6.27
CA LEU A 15 -10.22 -14.78 6.39
C LEU A 15 -10.50 -13.79 5.26
N GLU A 16 -10.66 -14.26 4.03
CA GLU A 16 -11.09 -13.44 2.88
C GLU A 16 -12.44 -12.77 3.17
N ALA A 17 -13.43 -13.52 3.64
CA ALA A 17 -14.75 -13.01 3.98
C ALA A 17 -14.69 -11.96 5.10
N ALA A 18 -13.87 -12.18 6.13
CA ALA A 18 -13.69 -11.25 7.24
C ALA A 18 -13.08 -9.89 6.80
N TYR A 19 -12.30 -9.89 5.71
CA TYR A 19 -11.63 -8.71 5.17
C TYR A 19 -12.19 -8.24 3.82
N ALA A 20 -13.35 -8.73 3.38
CA ALA A 20 -13.97 -8.31 2.13
C ALA A 20 -14.16 -6.79 2.04
N TYR A 21 -13.90 -6.23 0.87
CA TYR A 21 -14.20 -4.84 0.56
C TYR A 21 -15.69 -4.67 0.21
N PRO A 22 -16.32 -3.53 0.57
CA PRO A 22 -17.70 -3.27 0.17
C PRO A 22 -17.79 -2.99 -1.34
N ALA A 23 -18.64 -3.73 -2.07
CA ALA A 23 -18.68 -3.69 -3.53
C ALA A 23 -19.15 -2.34 -4.14
N GLU A 24 -19.96 -1.56 -3.43
CA GLU A 24 -20.65 -0.39 -4.01
C GLU A 24 -19.98 0.97 -3.71
N ARG A 25 -18.77 0.98 -3.15
CA ARG A 25 -18.09 2.25 -2.82
C ARG A 25 -16.57 2.12 -2.76
N THR A 26 -15.89 3.22 -3.06
CA THR A 26 -14.47 3.39 -2.73
C THR A 26 -14.25 3.21 -1.24
N TRP A 27 -13.24 2.44 -0.88
CA TRP A 27 -12.94 2.13 0.52
C TRP A 27 -11.45 2.21 0.78
N THR A 28 -11.09 2.93 1.84
CA THR A 28 -9.70 3.02 2.29
C THR A 28 -9.57 2.21 3.57
N ARG A 29 -8.69 1.20 3.54
CA ARG A 29 -8.32 0.41 4.72
C ARG A 29 -6.91 0.83 5.16
N LEU A 30 -6.73 1.00 6.46
CA LEU A 30 -5.42 1.13 7.09
C LEU A 30 -5.08 -0.21 7.74
N ASN A 31 -3.88 -0.71 7.50
CA ASN A 31 -3.35 -1.92 8.15
C ASN A 31 -2.06 -1.56 8.89
N PHE A 32 -2.03 -1.78 10.20
CA PHE A 32 -0.93 -1.40 11.08
C PHE A 32 -0.78 -2.43 12.19
N VAL A 33 0.46 -2.61 12.65
CA VAL A 33 0.81 -3.33 13.87
C VAL A 33 1.34 -2.35 14.91
N ALA A 34 1.02 -2.59 16.18
CA ALA A 34 1.54 -1.82 17.30
C ALA A 34 1.76 -2.71 18.53
N SER A 35 2.73 -2.35 19.37
CA SER A 35 2.91 -2.93 20.69
C SER A 35 1.80 -2.50 21.66
N LEU A 36 1.74 -3.15 22.82
CA LEU A 36 0.72 -2.86 23.85
C LEU A 36 0.79 -1.43 24.41
N ASP A 37 1.98 -0.81 24.40
CA ASP A 37 2.21 0.58 24.78
C ASP A 37 2.10 1.57 23.60
N GLY A 38 1.73 1.08 22.41
CA GLY A 38 1.40 1.91 21.24
C GLY A 38 2.57 2.24 20.32
N SER A 39 3.75 1.61 20.48
CA SER A 39 4.85 1.75 19.51
C SER A 39 4.51 1.03 18.21
N THR A 40 4.75 1.68 17.07
CA THR A 40 4.58 1.08 15.74
C THR A 40 5.88 0.50 15.17
N THR A 41 6.97 0.56 15.92
CA THR A 41 8.28 0.06 15.52
C THR A 41 8.96 -0.72 16.64
N ASP A 42 9.80 -1.67 16.24
CA ASP A 42 10.75 -2.32 17.13
C ASP A 42 11.90 -1.37 17.56
N ALA A 43 12.84 -1.88 18.37
CA ALA A 43 14.01 -1.13 18.83
C ALA A 43 14.96 -0.67 17.69
N ARG A 44 14.78 -1.18 16.47
CA ARG A 44 15.54 -0.80 15.27
C ARG A 44 14.77 0.18 14.39
N GLY A 45 13.58 0.62 14.81
CA GLY A 45 12.75 1.56 14.07
C GLY A 45 11.98 0.92 12.90
N ARG A 46 11.76 -0.41 12.91
CA ARG A 46 11.01 -1.12 11.86
C ARG A 46 9.73 -1.75 12.37
N ALA A 47 8.70 -1.76 11.53
CA ALA A 47 7.43 -2.44 11.84
C ALA A 47 7.58 -3.96 11.87
N GLY A 48 8.46 -4.52 11.02
CA GLY A 48 8.63 -5.97 10.89
C GLY A 48 9.03 -6.70 12.18
N GLY A 49 9.67 -6.02 13.14
CA GLY A 49 10.01 -6.62 14.44
C GLY A 49 8.83 -6.79 15.40
N LEU A 50 7.68 -6.17 15.09
CA LEU A 50 6.41 -6.36 15.82
C LEU A 50 5.48 -7.40 15.15
N SER A 51 5.80 -7.79 13.91
CA SER A 51 4.97 -8.66 13.09
C SER A 51 5.14 -10.14 13.46
N SER A 52 4.05 -10.89 13.43
CA SER A 52 4.01 -12.35 13.58
C SER A 52 3.78 -13.04 12.24
N LYS A 53 3.87 -14.38 12.18
CA LYS A 53 3.50 -15.13 10.97
C LYS A 53 2.04 -14.91 10.56
N ASP A 54 1.15 -14.81 11.54
CA ASP A 54 -0.27 -14.61 11.28
C ASP A 54 -0.55 -13.17 10.82
N ASP A 55 0.17 -12.19 11.38
CA ASP A 55 0.15 -10.80 10.89
C ASP A 55 0.62 -10.72 9.44
N GLN A 56 1.72 -11.42 9.07
CA GLN A 56 2.18 -11.50 7.69
C GLN A 56 1.15 -12.15 6.77
N ARG A 57 0.48 -13.22 7.21
CA ARG A 57 -0.61 -13.86 6.43
C ARG A 57 -1.73 -12.86 6.13
N VAL A 58 -2.18 -12.09 7.12
CA VAL A 58 -3.18 -11.03 6.93
C VAL A 58 -2.64 -9.92 6.04
N PHE A 59 -1.39 -9.49 6.23
CA PHE A 59 -0.74 -8.47 5.41
C PHE A 59 -0.73 -8.85 3.91
N HIS A 60 -0.32 -10.07 3.57
CA HIS A 60 -0.30 -10.57 2.19
C HIS A 60 -1.71 -10.73 1.60
N LEU A 61 -2.67 -11.22 2.39
CA LEU A 61 -4.07 -11.29 1.96
C LEU A 61 -4.60 -9.89 1.61
N LEU A 62 -4.38 -8.90 2.50
CA LEU A 62 -4.85 -7.54 2.29
C LEU A 62 -4.23 -6.88 1.06
N ARG A 63 -2.94 -7.12 0.79
CA ARG A 63 -2.28 -6.68 -0.45
C ARG A 63 -2.89 -7.34 -1.69
N SER A 64 -3.21 -8.62 -1.59
CA SER A 64 -3.83 -9.38 -2.69
C SER A 64 -5.23 -8.89 -3.00
N MET A 65 -5.99 -8.43 -2.01
CA MET A 65 -7.36 -7.91 -2.20
C MET A 65 -7.44 -6.43 -2.58
N ALA A 66 -6.31 -5.70 -2.60
CA ALA A 66 -6.30 -4.27 -2.89
C ALA A 66 -6.12 -3.97 -4.39
N ASP A 67 -6.83 -2.95 -4.89
CA ASP A 67 -6.56 -2.34 -6.20
C ASP A 67 -5.24 -1.56 -6.15
N VAL A 68 -5.10 -0.71 -5.11
CA VAL A 68 -3.97 0.20 -4.91
C VAL A 68 -3.46 0.13 -3.47
N ILE A 69 -2.15 -0.04 -3.33
CA ILE A 69 -1.42 0.03 -2.07
C ILE A 69 -0.80 1.43 -1.95
N VAL A 70 -1.31 2.23 -1.01
CA VAL A 70 -0.78 3.58 -0.76
C VAL A 70 0.27 3.53 0.34
N VAL A 71 1.46 4.08 0.09
CA VAL A 71 2.55 4.12 1.06
C VAL A 71 3.28 5.46 1.04
N GLY A 72 3.64 5.99 2.21
CA GLY A 72 4.50 7.17 2.29
C GLY A 72 5.94 6.82 1.96
N ALA A 73 6.66 7.69 1.24
CA ALA A 73 8.03 7.41 0.80
C ALA A 73 9.02 7.18 1.96
N GLY A 74 8.79 7.79 3.13
CA GLY A 74 9.60 7.53 4.33
C GLY A 74 9.49 6.09 4.82
N THR A 75 8.25 5.58 4.97
CA THR A 75 8.00 4.18 5.32
C THR A 75 8.53 3.23 4.26
N ALA A 76 8.29 3.56 2.99
CA ALA A 76 8.76 2.75 1.87
C ALA A 76 10.30 2.59 1.88
N ARG A 77 11.06 3.64 2.22
CA ARG A 77 12.51 3.54 2.42
C ARG A 77 12.88 2.71 3.63
N ALA A 78 12.26 2.97 4.78
CA ALA A 78 12.60 2.31 6.03
C ALA A 78 12.35 0.80 6.00
N GLU A 79 11.29 0.39 5.30
CA GLU A 79 10.88 -1.01 5.18
C GLU A 79 11.37 -1.69 3.88
N GLY A 80 12.14 -0.98 3.05
CA GLY A 80 12.74 -1.55 1.83
C GLY A 80 11.71 -1.95 0.77
N TYR A 81 10.68 -1.13 0.57
CA TYR A 81 9.68 -1.37 -0.47
C TYR A 81 10.32 -1.32 -1.86
N ALA A 82 9.94 -2.29 -2.68
CA ALA A 82 10.22 -2.36 -4.10
C ALA A 82 8.90 -2.55 -4.87
N ARG A 83 8.99 -2.70 -6.18
CA ARG A 83 7.85 -3.12 -7.01
C ARG A 83 7.26 -4.42 -6.47
N VAL A 84 5.94 -4.56 -6.61
CA VAL A 84 5.27 -5.80 -6.21
C VAL A 84 5.66 -6.90 -7.18
N GLU A 85 6.23 -7.96 -6.64
CA GLU A 85 6.52 -9.18 -7.38
C GLU A 85 5.35 -10.16 -7.34
N PRO A 86 5.18 -11.04 -8.37
CA PRO A 86 4.07 -11.98 -8.43
C PRO A 86 3.93 -12.93 -7.24
N ASP A 87 5.01 -13.24 -6.52
CA ASP A 87 5.01 -14.11 -5.35
C ASP A 87 4.58 -13.40 -4.06
N GLU A 88 4.44 -12.08 -4.07
CA GLU A 88 3.96 -11.31 -2.90
C GLU A 88 2.43 -11.31 -2.75
N VAL A 89 1.71 -11.69 -3.81
CA VAL A 89 0.25 -11.64 -3.90
C VAL A 89 -0.35 -12.94 -4.42
N ASP A 90 -1.58 -13.22 -4.02
CA ASP A 90 -2.33 -14.38 -4.49
C ASP A 90 -2.99 -14.07 -5.85
N ALA A 91 -2.40 -14.60 -6.93
CA ALA A 91 -2.87 -14.40 -8.29
C ALA A 91 -4.26 -15.00 -8.55
N ASP A 92 -4.58 -16.15 -7.93
CA ASP A 92 -5.87 -16.82 -8.10
C ASP A 92 -6.98 -16.02 -7.43
N LEU A 93 -6.74 -15.55 -6.20
CA LEU A 93 -7.64 -14.63 -5.50
C LEU A 93 -7.87 -13.36 -6.30
N ARG A 94 -6.81 -12.73 -6.81
CA ARG A 94 -6.92 -11.51 -7.62
C ARG A 94 -7.77 -11.74 -8.86
N SER A 95 -7.55 -12.86 -9.56
CA SER A 95 -8.36 -13.24 -10.72
C SER A 95 -9.83 -13.44 -10.36
N ARG A 96 -10.14 -14.15 -9.26
CA ARG A 96 -11.53 -14.34 -8.78
C ARG A 96 -12.23 -13.03 -8.45
N LEU A 97 -11.50 -12.05 -7.92
CA LEU A 97 -12.00 -10.72 -7.60
C LEU A 97 -12.06 -9.78 -8.81
N GLY A 98 -11.59 -10.20 -9.99
CA GLY A 98 -11.54 -9.36 -11.19
C GLY A 98 -10.48 -8.25 -11.14
N LEU A 99 -9.46 -8.41 -10.29
CA LEU A 99 -8.38 -7.44 -10.11
C LEU A 99 -7.28 -7.63 -11.16
N ALA A 100 -6.49 -6.57 -11.41
CA ALA A 100 -5.27 -6.67 -12.19
C ALA A 100 -4.29 -7.69 -11.59
N PRO A 101 -3.41 -8.35 -12.37
CA PRO A 101 -2.52 -9.40 -11.85
C PRO A 101 -1.65 -8.97 -10.66
N LEU A 102 -1.21 -7.71 -10.65
CA LEU A 102 -0.46 -7.10 -9.55
C LEU A 102 -1.18 -5.82 -9.09
N PRO A 103 -1.18 -5.50 -7.79
CA PRO A 103 -1.70 -4.23 -7.30
C PRO A 103 -0.79 -3.07 -7.69
N LEU A 104 -1.38 -1.89 -7.89
CA LEU A 104 -0.63 -0.65 -8.07
C LEU A 104 -0.07 -0.19 -6.72
N ILE A 105 1.20 0.23 -6.66
CA ILE A 105 1.74 0.95 -5.51
C ILE A 105 1.67 2.46 -5.78
N ALA A 106 0.92 3.19 -4.96
CA ALA A 106 0.94 4.64 -4.95
C ALA A 106 1.90 5.15 -3.86
N VAL A 107 3.10 5.60 -4.26
CA VAL A 107 4.10 6.14 -3.33
C VAL A 107 3.90 7.66 -3.17
N VAL A 108 3.60 8.09 -1.95
CA VAL A 108 3.30 9.48 -1.61
C VAL A 108 4.58 10.18 -1.14
N SER A 109 4.99 11.26 -1.83
CA SER A 109 6.16 12.06 -1.47
C SER A 109 6.03 13.51 -1.92
N ARG A 110 6.12 14.45 -0.96
CA ARG A 110 6.21 15.89 -1.23
C ARG A 110 7.58 16.27 -1.82
N SER A 111 8.65 15.70 -1.30
CA SER A 111 10.03 16.05 -1.67
C SER A 111 10.54 15.28 -2.90
N LEU A 112 9.78 14.28 -3.36
CA LEU A 112 10.20 13.32 -4.39
C LEU A 112 11.53 12.61 -4.06
N ASP A 113 11.89 12.57 -2.79
CA ASP A 113 12.85 11.60 -2.28
C ASP A 113 12.11 10.26 -2.23
N LEU A 114 12.40 9.37 -3.19
CA LEU A 114 11.70 8.11 -3.44
C LEU A 114 12.67 6.93 -3.31
N PRO A 115 12.21 5.75 -2.83
CA PRO A 115 13.00 4.54 -2.91
C PRO A 115 13.34 4.21 -4.37
N PRO A 116 14.62 3.96 -4.72
CA PRO A 116 15.02 3.72 -6.10
C PRO A 116 14.34 2.46 -6.67
N ASP A 117 14.17 1.42 -5.86
CA ASP A 117 13.63 0.13 -6.29
C ASP A 117 12.14 0.19 -6.63
N LEU A 118 11.40 1.20 -6.12
CA LEU A 118 10.01 1.43 -6.52
C LEU A 118 9.88 2.09 -7.88
N VAL A 119 10.87 2.88 -8.30
CA VAL A 119 10.84 3.67 -9.55
C VAL A 119 11.83 3.16 -10.60
N ALA A 120 12.57 2.09 -10.31
CA ALA A 120 13.53 1.50 -11.22
C ALA A 120 12.85 0.80 -12.41
N GLY A 121 13.46 0.84 -13.58
CA GLY A 121 12.98 0.12 -14.78
C GLY A 121 12.02 0.93 -15.67
N PRO A 122 11.51 0.30 -16.76
CA PRO A 122 10.71 0.99 -17.77
C PRO A 122 9.34 1.43 -17.24
N ARG A 123 8.88 2.60 -17.70
CA ARG A 123 7.58 3.16 -17.32
C ARG A 123 6.40 2.31 -17.78
N GLU A 124 6.50 1.65 -18.94
CA GLU A 124 5.36 0.89 -19.51
C GLU A 124 4.99 -0.35 -18.68
N SER A 125 5.93 -0.88 -17.90
CA SER A 125 5.71 -2.01 -17.00
C SER A 125 5.47 -1.56 -15.56
N ALA A 126 5.28 -0.25 -15.32
CA ALA A 126 5.35 0.28 -13.98
C ALA A 126 4.06 0.01 -13.18
N THR A 127 4.16 -0.84 -12.16
CA THR A 127 3.16 -0.97 -11.09
C THR A 127 3.28 0.14 -10.02
N THR A 128 3.94 1.26 -10.34
CA THR A 128 4.19 2.35 -9.39
C THR A 128 3.63 3.67 -9.91
N LEU A 129 2.74 4.27 -9.13
CA LEU A 129 2.26 5.62 -9.27
C LEU A 129 2.92 6.52 -8.23
N VAL A 130 3.56 7.61 -8.65
CA VAL A 130 4.11 8.60 -7.71
C VAL A 130 3.06 9.67 -7.44
N VAL A 131 2.77 9.92 -6.16
CA VAL A 131 1.82 10.95 -5.73
C VAL A 131 2.59 12.07 -5.06
N THR A 132 2.39 13.30 -5.52
CA THR A 132 3.05 14.50 -5.00
C THR A 132 2.10 15.71 -4.99
N CYS A 133 2.61 16.91 -4.75
CA CYS A 133 1.84 18.17 -4.74
C CYS A 133 2.48 19.23 -5.66
N ALA A 134 1.76 20.31 -5.94
CA ALA A 134 2.21 21.32 -6.91
C ALA A 134 3.54 22.01 -6.50
N ALA A 135 3.80 22.14 -5.20
CA ALA A 135 5.03 22.70 -4.64
C ALA A 135 6.23 21.73 -4.66
N ALA A 136 6.11 20.54 -5.25
CA ALA A 136 7.22 19.58 -5.35
C ALA A 136 8.41 20.16 -6.15
N PRO A 137 9.66 19.80 -5.83
CA PRO A 137 10.83 20.31 -6.55
C PRO A 137 10.74 20.00 -8.06
N THR A 138 10.73 21.05 -8.88
CA THR A 138 10.49 20.97 -10.34
C THR A 138 11.43 20.00 -11.05
N ASP A 139 12.69 20.01 -10.65
CA ASP A 139 13.77 19.26 -11.29
C ASP A 139 13.59 17.76 -11.02
N ARG A 140 13.21 17.41 -9.78
CA ARG A 140 12.89 16.03 -9.39
C ARG A 140 11.59 15.57 -10.03
N LEU A 141 10.59 16.45 -10.12
CA LEU A 141 9.32 16.13 -10.77
C LEU A 141 9.51 15.81 -12.26
N ALA A 142 10.35 16.59 -12.95
CA ALA A 142 10.72 16.32 -14.32
C ALA A 142 11.38 14.94 -14.47
N ALA A 143 12.40 14.65 -13.65
CA ALA A 143 13.10 13.36 -13.67
C ALA A 143 12.18 12.16 -13.37
N VAL A 144 11.27 12.27 -12.40
CA VAL A 144 10.34 11.19 -12.07
C VAL A 144 9.37 10.91 -13.23
N ARG A 145 8.89 11.95 -13.93
CA ARG A 145 7.96 11.78 -15.07
C ARG A 145 8.57 11.03 -16.26
N GLU A 146 9.89 10.93 -16.33
CA GLU A 146 10.58 10.13 -17.34
C GLU A 146 10.41 8.62 -17.09
N HIS A 147 10.15 8.20 -15.85
CA HIS A 147 10.19 6.78 -15.44
C HIS A 147 8.92 6.28 -14.75
N ALA A 148 8.06 7.17 -14.26
CA ALA A 148 6.84 6.81 -13.55
C ALA A 148 5.67 7.73 -13.91
N ASP A 149 4.46 7.21 -13.78
CA ASP A 149 3.28 8.05 -13.77
C ASP A 149 3.26 8.89 -12.50
N VAL A 150 2.89 10.17 -12.64
CA VAL A 150 2.85 11.12 -11.53
C VAL A 150 1.46 11.73 -11.41
N LEU A 151 0.91 11.64 -10.21
CA LEU A 151 -0.31 12.31 -9.80
C LEU A 151 0.05 13.50 -8.89
N VAL A 152 -0.45 14.68 -9.22
CA VAL A 152 -0.28 15.89 -8.41
C VAL A 152 -1.59 16.15 -7.67
N CYS A 153 -1.58 16.02 -6.35
CA CYS A 153 -2.74 16.17 -5.47
C CYS A 153 -2.48 17.28 -4.46
N GLY A 154 -3.12 18.44 -4.61
CA GLY A 154 -2.94 19.58 -3.71
C GLY A 154 -1.71 20.45 -4.03
N ASP A 155 -1.56 21.53 -3.25
CA ASP A 155 -0.59 22.59 -3.53
C ASP A 155 0.71 22.44 -2.74
N GLU A 156 0.69 22.79 -1.44
CA GLU A 156 1.86 22.76 -0.54
C GLU A 156 2.14 21.37 0.05
N GLY A 157 1.16 20.49 0.01
CA GLY A 157 1.21 19.12 0.51
C GLY A 157 0.20 18.25 -0.20
N VAL A 158 0.30 16.94 0.01
CA VAL A 158 -0.59 15.99 -0.66
C VAL A 158 -1.99 16.06 -0.03
N ASP A 159 -2.98 16.47 -0.82
CA ASP A 159 -4.38 16.40 -0.40
C ASP A 159 -4.89 14.94 -0.48
N HIS A 160 -5.09 14.32 0.67
CA HIS A 160 -5.54 12.93 0.76
C HIS A 160 -6.97 12.71 0.26
N ARG A 161 -7.83 13.75 0.24
CA ARG A 161 -9.18 13.64 -0.33
C ARG A 161 -9.07 13.53 -1.84
N THR A 162 -8.35 14.45 -2.47
CA THR A 162 -8.09 14.45 -3.91
C THR A 162 -7.39 13.15 -4.34
N LEU A 163 -6.38 12.71 -3.57
CA LEU A 163 -5.72 11.43 -3.83
C LEU A 163 -6.73 10.27 -3.85
N ARG A 164 -7.60 10.17 -2.84
CA ARG A 164 -8.59 9.09 -2.78
C ARG A 164 -9.56 9.13 -3.97
N GLU A 165 -9.97 10.32 -4.40
CA GLU A 165 -10.86 10.51 -5.55
C GLU A 165 -10.19 10.10 -6.86
N GLU A 166 -8.92 10.47 -7.05
CA GLU A 166 -8.12 10.10 -8.22
C GLU A 166 -7.81 8.59 -8.29
N LEU A 167 -7.67 7.93 -7.14
CA LEU A 167 -7.46 6.48 -7.09
C LEU A 167 -8.75 5.68 -7.26
N ALA A 168 -9.92 6.27 -7.01
CA ALA A 168 -11.20 5.55 -7.08
C ALA A 168 -11.54 5.02 -8.50
N GLY A 169 -10.89 5.57 -9.54
CA GLY A 169 -11.07 5.16 -10.92
C GLY A 169 -9.95 4.29 -11.48
N ARG A 170 -9.10 3.71 -10.62
CA ARG A 170 -7.91 2.95 -11.02
C ARG A 170 -7.97 1.50 -10.56
#